data_AF-A0A7I7LHH4-F1
#
_entry.id   AF-A0A7I7LHH4-F1
#
_cell.length_a   1.000
_cell.length_b   1.000
_cell.length_c   1.000
_cell.angle_alpha   90.00
_cell.angle_beta   90.00
_cell.angle_gamma   90.00
#
_symmetry.space_group_name_H-M   'P 1'
#
loop_
_entity.id
_entity.type
_entity.pdbx_description
1 polymer ?
#
loop_
_entity_poly.entity_id
_entity_poly.type
_entity_poly.pdbx_seq_one_letter_code
_entity_poly.pdbx_strand_id
1 'polypeptide(L)' 'MSSRAEITAKFARGYVGAPKAGKGQILDQVVAVTGWSRDNARRRLRAAAAPPGAGRQVAKRTRRQRNPKYS' A
#
# COMPACT_ATOMS: atom_id res chain seq x y z
N MET A 1 10.20 -16.58 9.07
CA MET A 1 9.94 -15.15 9.31
C MET A 1 8.91 -14.67 8.30
N SER A 2 7.77 -14.12 8.73
CA SER A 2 6.83 -13.47 7.80
C SER A 2 7.42 -12.17 7.26
N SER A 3 7.16 -11.88 5.99
CA SER A 3 7.66 -10.64 5.40
C SER A 3 6.92 -9.42 5.98
N ARG A 4 7.58 -8.27 6.02
CA ARG A 4 6.94 -7.00 6.47
C ARG A 4 5.69 -6.67 5.65
N ALA A 5 5.68 -7.04 4.37
CA ALA A 5 4.54 -6.85 3.47
C ALA A 5 3.33 -7.71 3.86
N GLU A 6 3.56 -9.00 4.18
CA GLU A 6 2.52 -9.91 4.65
C GLU A 6 1.86 -9.42 5.95
N ILE A 7 2.65 -8.94 6.90
CA ILE A 7 2.15 -8.38 8.17
C ILE A 7 1.20 -7.21 7.87
N THR A 8 1.63 -6.26 7.04
CA THR A 8 0.79 -5.13 6.69
C THR A 8 -0.49 -5.53 5.97
N ALA A 9 -0.43 -6.48 5.03
CA ALA A 9 -1.59 -6.94 4.28
C ALA A 9 -2.63 -7.62 5.20
N LYS A 10 -2.17 -8.42 6.17
CA LYS A 10 -3.03 -9.10 7.15
C LYS A 10 -3.79 -8.11 8.03
N PHE A 11 -3.12 -7.07 8.53
CA PHE A 11 -3.71 -6.11 9.48
C PHE A 11 -4.44 -4.93 8.80
N ALA A 12 -4.24 -4.71 7.50
CA ALA A 12 -4.77 -3.54 6.77
C ALA A 12 -6.29 -3.38 6.89
N ARG A 13 -7.07 -4.43 6.57
CA ARG A 13 -8.54 -4.39 6.61
C ARG A 13 -9.06 -4.21 8.05
N GLY A 14 -8.47 -4.92 9.00
CA GLY A 14 -8.79 -4.78 10.42
C GLY A 14 -8.50 -3.38 10.95
N TYR A 15 -7.40 -2.76 10.51
CA TYR A 15 -7.03 -1.41 10.92
C TYR A 15 -8.03 -0.35 10.45
N VAL A 16 -8.53 -0.44 9.22
CA VAL A 16 -9.50 0.56 8.70
C VAL A 16 -10.85 0.45 9.40
N GLY A 17 -11.35 -0.77 9.58
CA GLY A 17 -12.64 -1.04 10.24
C GLY A 17 -12.63 -0.89 11.76
N ALA A 18 -11.46 -0.89 12.41
CA ALA A 18 -11.39 -0.84 13.86
C ALA A 18 -11.81 0.52 14.48
N PRO A 19 -12.40 0.52 15.68
CA PRO A 19 -12.60 1.73 16.49
C PRO A 19 -11.25 2.31 16.94
N LYS A 20 -11.26 3.52 17.52
CA LYS A 20 -10.04 4.23 17.94
C LYS A 20 -9.13 3.38 18.84
N ALA A 21 -9.70 2.67 19.80
CA ALA A 21 -8.97 1.77 20.70
C ALA A 21 -8.31 0.61 19.94
N GLY A 22 -9.06 -0.09 19.08
CA GLY A 22 -8.55 -1.21 18.29
C GLY A 22 -7.46 -0.79 17.29
N LYS A 23 -7.56 0.42 16.72
CA LYS A 23 -6.51 1.00 15.86
C LYS A 23 -5.19 1.16 16.60
N GLY A 24 -5.23 1.50 17.90
CA GLY A 24 -4.04 1.60 18.75
C GLY A 24 -3.34 0.25 18.87
N GLN A 25 -4.08 -0.78 19.29
CA GLN A 25 -3.55 -2.14 19.50
C GLN A 25 -2.94 -2.73 18.22
N ILE A 26 -3.59 -2.53 17.07
CA ILE A 26 -3.05 -2.99 15.78
C ILE A 26 -1.73 -2.29 15.45
N LEU A 27 -1.61 -0.98 15.73
CA LEU A 27 -0.38 -0.24 15.50
C LEU A 27 0.75 -0.72 16.42
N ASP A 28 0.46 -0.99 17.69
CA ASP A 28 1.44 -1.51 18.65
C ASP A 28 2.00 -2.86 18.20
N GLN A 29 1.12 -3.78 17.75
CA GLN A 29 1.53 -5.08 17.24
C GLN A 29 2.40 -4.96 15.98
N VAL A 30 2.02 -4.11 15.02
CA VAL A 30 2.79 -3.92 13.79
C VAL A 30 4.15 -3.30 14.08
N VAL A 31 4.23 -2.34 14.99
CA VAL A 31 5.50 -1.72 15.41
C VAL A 31 6.41 -2.75 16.07
N ALA A 32 5.88 -3.55 17.00
CA ALA A 32 6.65 -4.58 17.70
C ALA A 32 7.26 -5.61 16.74
N VAL A 33 6.52 -6.05 15.72
CA VAL A 33 7.01 -7.09 14.79
C VAL A 33 7.89 -6.52 13.67
N THR A 34 7.63 -5.29 13.20
CA THR A 34 8.34 -4.73 12.04
C THR A 34 9.53 -3.84 12.40
N GLY A 35 9.55 -3.30 13.63
CA GLY A 35 10.52 -2.30 14.10
C GLY A 35 10.32 -0.92 13.49
N TRP A 36 9.15 -0.63 12.91
CA TRP A 36 8.86 0.68 12.32
C TRP A 36 8.43 1.72 13.36
N SER A 37 8.55 2.99 13.01
CA SER A 37 7.83 4.04 13.73
C SER A 37 6.32 3.89 13.57
N ARG A 38 5.57 4.30 14.60
CA ARG A 38 4.10 4.22 14.62
C ARG A 38 3.44 4.93 13.44
N ASP A 39 3.98 6.08 13.04
CA ASP A 39 3.45 6.83 11.88
C ASP A 39 3.73 6.12 10.55
N ASN A 40 4.87 5.44 10.44
CA ASN A 40 5.18 4.64 9.26
C ASN A 40 4.25 3.43 9.15
N ALA A 41 4.02 2.73 10.27
CA ALA A 41 3.04 1.65 10.35
C ALA A 41 1.64 2.14 9.94
N ARG A 42 1.22 3.31 10.43
CA ARG A 42 -0.05 3.93 10.05
C ARG A 42 -0.17 4.18 8.55
N ARG A 43 0.84 4.81 7.93
CA ARG A 43 0.84 5.07 6.48
C ARG A 43 0.73 3.78 5.68
N ARG A 44 1.49 2.75 6.05
CA ARG A 44 1.48 1.48 5.33
C ARG A 44 0.18 0.69 5.50
N LEU A 45 -0.41 0.68 6.69
CA LEU A 45 -1.71 0.04 6.90
C LEU A 45 -2.82 0.74 6.09
N ARG A 46 -2.82 2.08 6.04
CA ARG A 46 -3.77 2.82 5.19
C ARG A 46 -3.55 2.55 3.70
N ALA A 47 -2.28 2.58 3.25
CA ALA A 47 -1.95 2.31 1.85
C ALA A 47 -2.31 0.88 1.44
N ALA A 48 -2.09 -0.11 2.30
CA ALA A 48 -2.41 -1.51 2.03
C ALA A 48 -3.92 -1.81 2.08
N ALA A 49 -4.70 -1.00 2.82
CA ALA A 49 -6.15 -1.14 2.86
C ALA A 49 -6.85 -0.42 1.70
N ALA A 50 -6.18 0.56 1.10
CA ALA A 50 -6.68 1.19 -0.11
C ALA A 50 -6.66 0.16 -1.26
N PRO A 51 -7.72 0.06 -2.06
CA PRO A 51 -7.63 -0.66 -3.32
C PRO A 51 -6.49 -0.03 -4.14
N PRO A 52 -5.81 -0.81 -5.00
CA PRO A 52 -4.92 -0.23 -5.99
C PRO A 52 -5.76 0.75 -6.80
N GLY A 53 -5.63 2.04 -6.50
CA GLY A 53 -6.23 3.09 -7.32
C GLY A 53 -5.69 2.94 -8.74
N ALA A 54 -6.32 3.61 -9.71
CA ALA A 54 -5.89 3.58 -11.12
C ALA A 54 -4.46 4.14 -11.37
N GLY A 55 -3.64 4.30 -10.33
CA GLY A 55 -2.41 5.08 -10.32
C GLY A 55 -2.72 6.57 -10.48
N ARG A 56 -1.66 7.38 -10.48
CA ARG A 56 -1.75 8.71 -11.09
C ARG A 56 -2.01 8.49 -12.57
N GLN A 57 -3.19 8.86 -13.06
CA GLN A 57 -3.46 8.78 -14.49
C GLN A 57 -2.50 9.72 -15.23
N VAL A 58 -1.58 9.12 -15.99
CA VAL A 58 -0.70 9.84 -16.91
C VAL A 58 -1.35 9.80 -18.28
N ALA A 59 -1.41 10.95 -18.96
CA ALA A 59 -1.91 11.00 -20.32
C ALA A 59 -1.12 10.03 -21.20
N LYS A 60 -1.79 9.01 -21.76
CA LYS A 60 -1.19 8.14 -22.76
C LYS A 60 -0.99 8.97 -24.04
N ARG A 61 0.24 9.40 -24.30
CA ARG A 61 0.59 10.01 -25.59
C ARG A 61 0.48 8.94 -26.68
N THR A 62 -0.34 9.18 -27.69
CA THR A 62 -0.40 8.36 -28.89
C THR A 62 0.97 8.34 -29.53
N ARG A 63 1.66 7.20 -29.48
CA ARG A 63 2.99 7.06 -30.07
C ARG A 63 2.81 6.96 -31.58
N ARG A 64 3.25 7.98 -32.33
CA ARG A 64 3.25 7.94 -33.80
C ARG A 64 4.13 6.75 -34.23
N GLN A 65 3.56 5.84 -35.02
CA GLN A 65 4.30 4.71 -35.59
C GLN A 65 5.42 5.28 -36.48
N ARG A 66 6.64 4.75 -36.33
CA ARG A 66 7.74 5.13 -37.22
C ARG A 66 7.48 4.49 -38.58
N ASN A 67 7.72 5.22 -39.67
CA ASN A 67 7.65 4.63 -41.00
C ASN A 67 8.58 3.41 -41.09
N PRO A 68 8.13 2.28 -41.65
CA PRO A 68 9.00 1.15 -41.93
C PRO A 68 10.09 1.60 -42.91
N LYS A 69 11.34 1.12 -42.69
CA LYS A 69 12.51 1.50 -43.49
C LYS A 69 12.50 0.86 -44.88
N TYR A 70 11.71 -0.19 -45.05
CA TYR A 70 11.57 -0.95 -46.29
C TYR A 70 10.10 -1.33 -46.48
N SER A 71 9.65 -1.30 -47.73
CA SER A 71 8.35 -1.83 -48.19
C SER A 71 8.50 -3.25 -48.69
#